data_AF-A0A945HHM2-F1
#
_entry.id   AF-A0A945HHM2-F1
#
_cell.length_a   1.000
_cell.length_b   1.000
_cell.length_c   1.000
_cell.angle_alpha   90.00
_cell.angle_beta   90.00
_cell.angle_gamma   90.00
#
_symmetry.space_group_name_H-M   'P 1'
#
loop_
_entity.id
_entity.type
_entity.pdbx_description
1 polymer ?
#
loop_
_entity_poly.entity_id
_entity_poly.type
_entity_poly.pdbx_seq_one_letter_code
_entity_poly.pdbx_strand_id
1 'polypeptide(L)'
;MQSKKLAKNKIEQSTQVFLDIAEIKNDAVILKDGSMRAVMMASSINFALKSDDEQKALVGSYITFLNYLDFPVQIVIQSRQLDIRKYLKNIDEAERDLTNDLLKKQLVNYKNYISEMVELGDIMTKRFFVVVPYSPIEDKKRSFFSRLGSVFTPAKVIKLNQTKFEKYLNELNQRIEHVSMNISSMGVTTVRLDTQGLIELYYNVYNPTVSAKQKLNDIEKLRVESSSM
;
A
#
# COMPACT_ATOMS: atom_id res chain seq x y z
N MET A 1 37.21 12.10 -43.16
CA MET A 1 35.86 12.59 -42.82
C MET A 1 34.90 11.40 -42.79
N GLN A 2 34.59 10.87 -41.60
CA GLN A 2 33.53 9.87 -41.43
C GLN A 2 32.60 10.37 -40.33
N SER A 3 31.39 10.77 -40.73
CA SER A 3 30.33 11.25 -39.86
C SER A 3 29.64 10.06 -39.20
N LYS A 4 29.96 9.78 -37.93
CA LYS A 4 29.10 8.97 -37.07
C LYS A 4 27.90 9.82 -36.64
N LYS A 5 26.83 9.81 -37.44
CA LYS A 5 25.49 10.16 -36.95
C LYS A 5 25.05 9.05 -35.99
N LEU A 6 25.35 9.25 -34.70
CA LEU A 6 24.74 8.47 -33.62
C LEU A 6 23.22 8.66 -33.71
N ALA A 7 22.51 7.56 -33.87
CA ALA A 7 21.06 7.51 -33.80
C ALA A 7 20.62 8.19 -32.50
N LYS A 8 19.82 9.26 -32.62
CA LYS A 8 19.05 9.79 -31.49
C LYS A 8 18.19 8.64 -30.99
N ASN A 9 18.56 8.04 -29.86
CA ASN A 9 17.64 7.22 -29.08
C ASN A 9 16.42 8.08 -28.81
N LYS A 10 15.33 7.76 -29.51
CA LYS A 10 14.01 8.29 -29.22
C LYS A 10 13.75 7.82 -27.79
N ILE A 11 13.76 8.75 -26.83
CA ILE A 11 13.37 8.46 -25.45
C ILE A 11 11.92 8.00 -25.56
N GLU A 12 11.70 6.70 -25.58
CA GLU A 12 10.36 6.14 -25.41
C GLU A 12 9.84 6.71 -24.10
N GLN A 13 8.65 7.31 -24.14
CA GLN A 13 8.08 7.92 -22.96
C GLN A 13 8.04 6.87 -21.84
N SER A 14 8.73 7.19 -20.75
CA SER A 14 8.78 6.36 -19.56
C SER A 14 7.36 5.95 -19.15
N THR A 15 7.11 4.68 -18.85
CA THR A 15 5.77 4.20 -18.43
C THR A 15 5.24 4.94 -17.19
N GLN A 16 6.14 5.58 -16.43
CA GLN A 16 5.86 6.52 -15.33
C GLN A 16 5.00 7.74 -15.74
N VAL A 17 4.98 8.10 -17.03
CA VAL A 17 4.09 9.18 -17.54
C VAL A 17 2.62 8.80 -17.37
N PHE A 18 2.29 7.50 -17.41
CA PHE A 18 0.92 6.99 -17.25
C PHE A 18 0.50 6.75 -15.79
N LEU A 19 1.42 6.86 -14.82
CA LEU A 19 1.10 6.73 -13.40
C LEU A 19 0.74 8.10 -12.83
N ASP A 20 -0.40 8.23 -12.15
CA ASP A 20 -0.79 9.51 -11.52
C ASP A 20 0.04 9.85 -10.27
N ILE A 21 0.86 8.91 -9.81
CA ILE A 21 1.76 9.07 -8.67
C ILE A 21 2.98 9.90 -9.11
N ALA A 22 3.20 11.03 -8.43
CA ALA A 22 4.40 11.84 -8.58
C ALA A 22 5.55 11.31 -7.71
N GLU A 23 5.27 11.01 -6.44
CA GLU A 23 6.26 10.55 -5.48
C GLU A 23 5.59 9.77 -4.34
N ILE A 24 6.30 8.83 -3.71
CA ILE A 24 5.89 8.21 -2.44
C ILE A 24 6.95 8.58 -1.41
N LYS A 25 6.54 9.31 -0.37
CA LYS A 25 7.46 9.87 0.62
C LYS A 25 6.73 10.16 1.92
N ASN A 26 7.42 9.98 3.06
CA ASN A 26 6.86 10.20 4.40
C ASN A 26 5.52 9.46 4.60
N ASP A 27 5.48 8.22 4.12
CA ASP A 27 4.35 7.28 4.26
C ASP A 27 3.06 7.81 3.61
N ALA A 28 3.20 8.69 2.62
CA ALA A 28 2.13 9.27 1.84
C ALA A 28 2.43 9.14 0.34
N VAL A 29 1.38 9.02 -0.45
CA VAL A 29 1.42 9.00 -1.91
C VAL A 29 1.06 10.38 -2.40
N ILE A 30 1.98 11.04 -3.10
CA ILE A 30 1.79 12.37 -3.67
C ILE A 30 1.42 12.17 -5.14
N LEU A 31 0.26 12.69 -5.54
CA LEU A 31 -0.20 12.64 -6.93
C LEU A 31 0.33 13.84 -7.73
N LYS A 32 0.33 13.71 -9.05
CA LYS A 32 0.78 14.77 -9.98
C LYS A 32 -0.01 16.08 -9.86
N ASP A 33 -1.23 16.03 -9.33
CA ASP A 33 -2.06 17.20 -9.05
C ASP A 33 -1.75 17.89 -7.70
N GLY A 34 -0.80 17.35 -6.92
CA GLY A 34 -0.40 17.84 -5.61
C GLY A 34 -1.28 17.37 -4.45
N SER A 35 -2.30 16.54 -4.70
CA SER A 35 -3.04 15.87 -3.64
C SER A 35 -2.23 14.73 -3.03
N MET A 36 -2.57 14.35 -1.81
CA MET A 36 -1.93 13.27 -1.07
C MET A 36 -2.91 12.19 -0.66
N ARG A 37 -2.45 10.95 -0.66
CA ARG A 37 -3.19 9.79 -0.16
C ARG A 37 -2.37 9.09 0.92
N ALA A 38 -3.02 8.76 2.03
CA ALA A 38 -2.53 7.75 2.93
C ALA A 38 -3.29 6.44 2.69
N VAL A 39 -2.61 5.31 2.86
CA VAL A 39 -3.22 3.98 2.76
C VAL A 39 -3.04 3.29 4.10
N MET A 40 -4.14 2.83 4.68
CA MET A 40 -4.17 2.05 5.91
C MET A 40 -4.59 0.63 5.56
N MET A 41 -3.87 -0.37 6.07
CA MET A 41 -4.35 -1.75 6.09
C MET A 41 -5.34 -1.91 7.24
N ALA A 42 -6.46 -2.56 6.97
CA ALA A 42 -7.48 -2.86 7.98
C ALA A 42 -7.56 -4.36 8.22
N SER A 43 -7.80 -4.75 9.47
CA SER A 43 -8.20 -6.11 9.81
C SER A 43 -9.67 -6.36 9.43
N SER A 44 -10.11 -7.60 9.62
CA SER A 44 -11.48 -8.01 9.37
C SER A 44 -12.08 -8.65 10.61
N ILE A 45 -13.38 -8.49 10.78
CA ILE A 45 -14.16 -9.17 11.83
C ILE A 45 -15.09 -10.20 11.18
N ASN A 46 -15.33 -11.32 11.87
CA ASN A 46 -16.30 -12.31 11.42
C ASN A 46 -17.72 -11.93 11.89
N PHE A 47 -18.35 -11.02 11.14
CA PHE A 47 -19.66 -10.45 11.48
C PHE A 47 -20.74 -11.53 11.68
N ALA A 48 -20.74 -12.58 10.86
CA ALA A 48 -21.75 -13.64 10.92
C ALA A 48 -21.67 -14.52 12.18
N LEU A 49 -20.52 -14.54 12.88
CA LEU A 49 -20.35 -15.27 14.13
C LEU A 49 -20.71 -14.45 15.37
N LYS A 50 -21.11 -13.19 15.18
CA LYS A 50 -21.54 -12.29 16.27
C LYS A 50 -23.00 -12.54 16.62
N SER A 51 -23.34 -12.32 17.89
CA SER A 51 -24.75 -12.31 18.34
C SER A 51 -25.53 -11.18 17.67
N ASP A 52 -26.85 -11.29 17.62
CA ASP A 52 -27.71 -10.28 16.97
C ASP A 52 -27.52 -8.87 17.58
N ASP A 53 -27.32 -8.79 18.89
CA ASP A 53 -27.10 -7.52 19.58
C ASP A 53 -25.72 -6.93 19.27
N GLU A 54 -24.67 -7.76 19.19
CA GLU A 54 -23.36 -7.32 18.71
C GLU A 54 -23.41 -6.88 17.24
N GLN A 55 -24.14 -7.59 16.39
CA GLN A 55 -24.31 -7.23 14.98
C GLN A 55 -25.01 -5.86 14.85
N LYS A 56 -26.10 -5.62 15.60
CA LYS A 56 -26.79 -4.32 15.63
C LYS A 56 -25.87 -3.20 16.13
N ALA A 57 -25.09 -3.46 17.18
CA ALA A 57 -24.14 -2.49 17.71
C ALA A 57 -23.07 -2.13 16.66
N LEU A 58 -22.52 -3.12 15.95
CA LEU A 58 -21.54 -2.90 14.87
C LEU A 58 -22.14 -2.11 13.70
N VAL A 59 -23.37 -2.41 13.29
CA VAL A 59 -24.07 -1.63 12.27
C VAL A 59 -24.29 -0.18 12.72
N GLY A 60 -24.66 0.04 13.98
CA GLY A 60 -24.78 1.38 14.57
C GLY A 60 -23.46 2.16 14.56
N SER A 61 -22.35 1.50 14.93
CA SER A 61 -21.01 2.09 14.85
C SER A 61 -20.59 2.40 13.41
N TYR A 62 -20.95 1.54 12.44
CA TYR A 62 -20.68 1.79 11.02
C TYR A 62 -21.46 2.99 10.48
N ILE A 63 -22.73 3.14 10.85
CA ILE A 63 -23.53 4.33 10.51
C ILE A 63 -22.89 5.59 11.11
N THR A 64 -22.46 5.52 12.38
CA THR A 64 -21.79 6.63 13.06
C THR A 64 -20.50 7.02 12.34
N PHE A 65 -19.69 6.05 11.94
CA PHE A 65 -18.49 6.27 11.14
C PHE A 65 -18.82 6.98 9.81
N LEU A 66 -19.83 6.50 9.07
CA LEU A 66 -20.21 7.12 7.80
C LEU A 66 -20.70 8.56 7.96
N ASN A 67 -21.50 8.84 9.00
CA ASN A 67 -22.01 10.17 9.30
C ASN A 67 -20.91 11.16 9.68
N TYR A 68 -19.77 10.64 10.13
CA TYR A 68 -18.64 11.44 10.58
C TYR A 68 -17.69 11.87 9.45
N LEU A 69 -17.73 11.18 8.31
CA LEU A 69 -16.84 11.47 7.19
C LEU A 69 -17.26 12.77 6.49
N ASP A 70 -16.43 13.80 6.60
CA ASP A 70 -16.55 15.07 5.88
C ASP A 70 -15.70 15.11 4.59
N PHE A 71 -14.97 14.03 4.31
CA PHE A 71 -14.19 13.81 3.08
C PHE A 71 -14.39 12.38 2.56
N PRO A 72 -14.19 12.13 1.25
CA PRO A 72 -14.38 10.80 0.68
C PRO A 72 -13.29 9.83 1.14
N VAL A 73 -13.68 8.73 1.77
CA VAL A 73 -12.79 7.60 2.06
C VAL A 73 -13.03 6.50 1.04
N GLN A 74 -11.97 5.84 0.57
CA GLN A 74 -12.08 4.71 -0.34
C GLN A 74 -11.71 3.41 0.38
N ILE A 75 -12.57 2.41 0.29
CA ILE A 75 -12.30 1.06 0.78
C ILE A 75 -11.93 0.20 -0.41
N VAL A 76 -10.75 -0.43 -0.36
CA VAL A 76 -10.24 -1.31 -1.41
C VAL A 76 -10.03 -2.70 -0.82
N ILE A 77 -10.60 -3.71 -1.47
CA ILE A 77 -10.45 -5.10 -1.10
C ILE A 77 -9.64 -5.79 -2.19
N GLN A 78 -8.54 -6.43 -1.81
CA GLN A 78 -7.69 -7.16 -2.74
C GLN A 78 -7.62 -8.63 -2.36
N SER A 79 -8.05 -9.50 -3.28
CA SER A 79 -7.79 -10.93 -3.20
C SER A 79 -6.36 -11.22 -3.69
N ARG A 80 -5.62 -12.01 -2.92
CA ARG A 80 -4.27 -12.49 -3.28
C ARG A 80 -4.15 -13.96 -2.93
N GLN A 81 -3.41 -14.72 -3.74
CA GLN A 81 -3.08 -16.09 -3.39
C GLN A 81 -2.37 -16.14 -2.04
N LEU A 82 -2.72 -17.12 -1.23
CA LEU A 82 -2.13 -17.35 0.09
C LEU A 82 -0.63 -17.66 -0.09
N ASP A 83 0.21 -16.84 0.52
CA ASP A 83 1.66 -17.06 0.51
C ASP A 83 2.10 -17.81 1.77
N ILE A 84 2.28 -19.12 1.65
CA ILE A 84 2.74 -19.99 2.75
C ILE A 84 4.27 -20.15 2.81
N ARG A 85 5.06 -19.49 1.95
CA ARG A 85 6.52 -19.72 1.87
C ARG A 85 7.23 -19.51 3.21
N LYS A 86 6.84 -18.47 3.95
CA LYS A 86 7.40 -18.20 5.29
C LYS A 86 7.05 -19.33 6.26
N TYR A 87 5.81 -19.82 6.20
CA TYR A 87 5.38 -20.94 7.03
C TYR A 87 6.16 -22.22 6.70
N LEU A 88 6.32 -22.54 5.41
CA LEU A 88 7.14 -23.68 4.97
C LEU A 88 8.61 -23.54 5.40
N LYS A 89 9.17 -22.33 5.35
CA LYS A 89 10.53 -22.05 5.84
C LYS A 89 10.66 -22.29 7.34
N ASN A 90 9.67 -21.90 8.13
CA ASN A 90 9.67 -22.16 9.57
C ASN A 90 9.60 -23.67 9.86
N ILE A 91 8.86 -24.43 9.05
CA ILE A 91 8.85 -25.91 9.12
C ILE A 91 10.25 -26.45 8.78
N ASP A 92 10.91 -25.94 7.75
CA ASP A 92 12.27 -26.35 7.37
C ASP A 92 13.31 -26.06 8.45
N GLU A 93 13.15 -24.96 9.17
CA GLU A 93 13.99 -24.62 10.32
C GLU A 93 13.74 -25.60 11.48
N ALA A 94 12.47 -25.85 11.82
CA ALA A 94 12.10 -26.82 12.86
C ALA A 94 12.53 -28.26 12.52
N GLU A 95 12.53 -28.64 11.24
CA GLU A 95 13.00 -29.96 10.78
C GLU A 95 14.48 -30.19 11.09
N ARG A 96 15.30 -29.14 11.03
CA ARG A 96 16.75 -29.23 11.28
C ARG A 96 17.08 -29.48 12.75
N ASP A 97 16.23 -29.01 13.65
CA ASP A 97 16.42 -29.14 15.09
C ASP A 97 15.90 -30.50 15.62
N LEU A 98 15.16 -31.26 14.80
CA LEU A 98 14.63 -32.57 15.17
C LEU A 98 15.71 -33.65 15.09
N THR A 99 15.92 -34.35 16.21
CA THR A 99 16.83 -35.50 16.32
C THR A 99 16.17 -36.85 16.05
N ASN A 100 14.83 -36.92 16.11
CA ASN A 100 14.07 -38.16 15.90
C ASN A 100 13.66 -38.32 14.43
N ASP A 101 14.17 -39.37 13.77
CA ASP A 101 13.92 -39.65 12.36
C ASP A 101 12.45 -39.88 11.99
N LEU A 102 11.64 -40.46 12.90
CA LEU A 102 10.21 -40.68 12.64
C LEU A 102 9.45 -39.36 12.63
N LEU A 103 9.74 -38.46 13.59
CA LEU A 103 9.14 -37.12 13.64
C LEU A 103 9.56 -36.29 12.42
N LYS A 104 10.82 -36.42 12.00
CA LYS A 104 11.32 -35.76 10.79
C LYS A 104 10.54 -36.19 9.55
N LYS A 105 10.34 -37.50 9.35
CA LYS A 105 9.53 -38.04 8.24
C LYS A 105 8.08 -37.54 8.28
N GLN A 106 7.46 -37.49 9.47
CA GLN A 106 6.11 -36.96 9.62
C GLN A 106 6.03 -35.47 9.24
N LEU A 107 7.03 -34.67 9.65
CA LEU A 107 7.06 -33.25 9.35
C LEU A 107 7.21 -32.98 7.85
N VAL A 108 8.05 -33.76 7.15
CA VAL A 108 8.17 -33.69 5.67
C VAL A 108 6.86 -34.05 5.00
N ASN A 109 6.18 -35.10 5.44
CA ASN A 109 4.87 -35.48 4.88
C ASN A 109 3.82 -34.38 5.10
N TYR A 110 3.80 -33.79 6.29
CA TYR A 110 2.92 -32.67 6.60
C TYR A 110 3.21 -31.45 5.72
N LYS A 111 4.50 -31.10 5.54
CA LYS A 111 4.94 -30.02 4.65
C LYS A 111 4.44 -30.22 3.23
N ASN A 112 4.61 -31.43 2.69
CA ASN A 112 4.18 -31.78 1.33
C ASN A 112 2.67 -31.69 1.20
N TYR A 113 1.93 -32.26 2.15
CA TYR A 113 0.47 -32.20 2.19
C TYR A 113 -0.06 -30.76 2.20
N ILE A 114 0.48 -29.88 3.06
CA ILE A 114 0.06 -28.48 3.12
C ILE A 114 0.41 -27.74 1.82
N SER A 115 1.58 -28.00 1.24
CA SER A 115 2.00 -27.37 -0.01
C SER A 115 1.06 -27.75 -1.16
N GLU A 116 0.78 -29.05 -1.32
CA GLU A 116 -0.13 -29.57 -2.33
C GLU A 116 -1.57 -29.07 -2.12
N MET A 117 -2.06 -29.05 -0.88
CA MET A 117 -3.40 -28.54 -0.56
C MET A 117 -3.57 -27.06 -0.93
N VAL A 118 -2.54 -26.25 -0.71
CA VAL A 118 -2.57 -24.81 -1.03
C VAL A 118 -2.44 -24.58 -2.54
N GLU A 119 -1.61 -25.37 -3.23
CA GLU A 119 -1.44 -25.31 -4.70
C GLU A 119 -2.68 -25.78 -5.45
N LEU A 120 -3.28 -26.91 -5.06
CA LEU A 120 -4.50 -27.44 -5.69
C LEU A 120 -5.74 -26.63 -5.33
N GLY A 121 -5.78 -26.08 -4.12
CA GLY A 121 -6.95 -25.37 -3.59
C GLY A 121 -7.09 -23.93 -4.07
N ASP A 122 -6.10 -23.39 -4.80
CA ASP A 122 -6.05 -21.97 -5.21
C ASP A 122 -6.45 -21.02 -4.08
N ILE A 123 -5.93 -21.27 -2.87
CA ILE A 123 -6.44 -20.64 -1.66
C ILE A 123 -6.13 -19.13 -1.70
N MET A 124 -7.19 -18.33 -1.66
CA MET A 124 -7.10 -16.87 -1.68
C MET A 124 -7.24 -16.28 -0.27
N THR A 125 -6.47 -15.23 -0.01
CA THR A 125 -6.60 -14.34 1.15
C THR A 125 -7.09 -12.97 0.71
N LYS A 126 -7.85 -12.29 1.58
CA LYS A 126 -8.27 -10.91 1.34
C LYS A 126 -7.44 -9.95 2.17
N ARG A 127 -6.96 -8.89 1.54
CA ARG A 127 -6.38 -7.71 2.20
C ARG A 127 -7.36 -6.55 2.06
N PHE A 128 -7.57 -5.84 3.15
CA PHE A 128 -8.47 -4.69 3.20
C PHE A 128 -7.64 -3.43 3.38
N PHE A 129 -7.92 -2.43 2.57
CA PHE A 129 -7.26 -1.14 2.61
C PHE A 129 -8.28 -0.02 2.71
N VAL A 130 -7.93 1.00 3.47
CA VAL A 130 -8.67 2.25 3.61
C VAL A 130 -7.76 3.36 3.11
N VAL A 131 -8.18 4.07 2.07
CA VAL A 131 -7.43 5.16 1.46
C VAL A 131 -8.04 6.48 1.90
N VAL A 132 -7.21 7.30 2.56
CA VAL A 132 -7.58 8.61 3.09
C VAL A 132 -6.97 9.70 2.22
N PRO A 133 -7.78 10.52 1.54
CA PRO A 133 -7.28 11.65 0.77
C PRO A 133 -7.09 12.91 1.59
N TYR A 134 -6.13 13.70 1.15
CA TYR A 134 -6.03 15.11 1.45
C TYR A 134 -5.73 15.88 0.17
N SER A 135 -6.53 16.89 -0.13
CA SER A 135 -6.26 17.81 -1.24
C SER A 135 -6.21 19.23 -0.73
N PRO A 136 -5.13 19.99 -1.02
CA PRO A 136 -5.04 21.39 -0.61
C PRO A 136 -6.00 22.32 -1.39
N ILE A 137 -6.73 21.80 -2.38
CA ILE A 137 -7.58 22.56 -3.31
C ILE A 137 -9.07 22.54 -2.88
N GLU A 138 -9.42 21.94 -1.74
CA GLU A 138 -10.81 21.90 -1.25
C GLU A 138 -11.33 23.19 -0.61
N ASP A 139 -10.62 24.33 -0.75
CA ASP A 139 -11.25 25.64 -0.56
C ASP A 139 -12.26 25.89 -1.68
N LYS A 140 -13.52 25.53 -1.40
CA LYS A 140 -14.73 25.87 -2.14
C LYS A 140 -14.60 27.25 -2.79
N LYS A 141 -14.68 27.28 -4.13
CA LYS A 141 -14.66 28.46 -5.04
C LYS A 141 -13.29 28.92 -5.56
N ARG A 142 -12.59 28.10 -6.37
CA ARG A 142 -11.64 28.65 -7.34
C ARG A 142 -11.93 28.19 -8.77
N SER A 143 -12.20 29.21 -9.59
CA SER A 143 -12.58 29.17 -10.99
C SER A 143 -11.55 28.44 -11.84
N PHE A 144 -12.01 27.72 -12.86
CA PHE A 144 -11.23 26.91 -13.80
C PHE A 144 -9.99 27.63 -14.39
N PHE A 145 -9.98 28.96 -14.40
CA PHE A 145 -8.86 29.78 -14.87
C PHE A 145 -7.59 29.70 -14.02
N SER A 146 -7.66 29.35 -12.72
CA SER A 146 -6.45 29.23 -11.88
C SER A 146 -5.65 27.94 -12.14
N ARG A 147 -6.23 26.96 -12.85
CA ARG A 147 -5.53 25.71 -13.22
C ARG A 147 -4.49 25.90 -14.32
N LEU A 148 -4.61 26.96 -15.13
CA LEU A 148 -3.71 27.19 -16.27
C LEU A 148 -2.43 27.96 -15.89
N GLY A 149 -2.47 28.75 -14.81
CA GLY A 149 -1.36 29.64 -14.42
C GLY A 149 -0.26 28.98 -13.58
N SER A 150 -0.51 27.82 -12.95
CA SER A 150 0.44 27.16 -12.05
C SER A 150 1.33 26.11 -12.71
N VAL A 151 1.17 25.88 -14.02
CA VAL A 151 1.91 24.84 -14.77
C VAL A 151 3.30 25.33 -15.23
N PHE A 152 3.62 26.61 -15.08
CA PHE A 152 4.85 27.20 -15.61
C PHE A 152 5.83 27.66 -14.52
N THR A 153 6.38 26.76 -13.69
CA THR A 153 7.80 26.80 -13.25
C THR A 153 8.14 25.67 -12.26
N PRO A 154 8.85 24.61 -12.68
CA PRO A 154 9.19 23.48 -11.81
C PRO A 154 10.28 23.77 -10.75
N ALA A 155 11.05 24.86 -10.88
CA ALA A 155 12.24 25.09 -10.03
C ALA A 155 12.01 25.97 -8.77
N LYS A 156 10.92 26.75 -8.68
CA LYS A 156 10.63 27.61 -7.50
C LYS A 156 9.67 27.00 -6.49
N VAL A 157 9.01 25.90 -6.85
CA VAL A 157 8.04 25.19 -5.99
C VAL A 157 8.74 24.41 -4.87
N ILE A 158 10.01 24.02 -5.04
CA ILE A 158 10.69 23.01 -4.20
C ILE A 158 11.23 23.55 -2.85
N LYS A 159 11.63 24.83 -2.73
CA LYS A 159 12.13 25.40 -1.45
C LYS A 159 11.05 26.08 -0.59
N LEU A 160 9.96 26.56 -1.21
CA LEU A 160 8.73 26.98 -0.50
C LEU A 160 7.80 25.78 -0.21
N ASN A 161 8.19 24.57 -0.66
CA ASN A 161 7.41 23.34 -0.60
C ASN A 161 7.42 22.69 0.78
N GLN A 162 8.56 22.72 1.48
CA GLN A 162 8.76 21.85 2.64
C GLN A 162 7.80 22.17 3.79
N THR A 163 7.64 23.45 4.12
CA THR A 163 6.74 23.89 5.19
C THR A 163 5.26 23.67 4.84
N LYS A 164 4.88 23.87 3.57
CA LYS A 164 3.52 23.56 3.09
C LYS A 164 3.26 22.06 3.06
N PHE A 165 4.24 21.28 2.65
CA PHE A 165 4.19 19.82 2.65
C PHE A 165 4.00 19.29 4.06
N GLU A 166 4.78 19.77 5.02
CA GLU A 166 4.62 19.42 6.44
C GLU A 166 3.23 19.78 6.97
N LYS A 167 2.72 20.97 6.62
CA LYS A 167 1.34 21.34 6.96
C LYS A 167 0.33 20.34 6.38
N TYR A 168 0.42 20.04 5.09
CA TYR A 168 -0.53 19.13 4.44
C TYR A 168 -0.41 17.69 4.97
N LEU A 169 0.81 17.27 5.33
CA LEU A 169 1.05 15.97 5.94
C LEU A 169 0.43 15.91 7.34
N ASN A 170 0.52 16.98 8.13
CA ASN A 170 -0.12 17.07 9.43
C ASN A 170 -1.65 16.99 9.32
N GLU A 171 -2.25 17.70 8.37
CA GLU A 171 -3.70 17.63 8.10
C GLU A 171 -4.12 16.21 7.65
N LEU A 172 -3.32 15.58 6.80
CA LEU A 172 -3.54 14.18 6.42
C LEU A 172 -3.44 13.24 7.62
N ASN A 173 -2.46 13.45 8.51
CA ASN A 173 -2.30 12.66 9.74
C ASN A 173 -3.51 12.81 10.67
N GLN A 174 -4.04 14.03 10.82
CA GLN A 174 -5.27 14.24 11.58
C GLN A 174 -6.43 13.46 10.99
N ARG A 175 -6.62 13.49 9.66
CA ARG A 175 -7.64 12.68 8.97
C ARG A 175 -7.44 11.17 9.19
N ILE A 176 -6.19 10.69 9.17
CA ILE A 176 -5.86 9.29 9.44
C ILE A 176 -6.25 8.89 10.86
N GLU A 177 -5.85 9.67 11.86
CA GLU A 177 -6.17 9.42 13.26
C GLU A 177 -7.69 9.37 13.47
N HIS A 178 -8.39 10.32 12.87
CA HIS A 178 -9.84 10.40 12.86
C HIS A 178 -10.50 9.11 12.35
N VAL A 179 -10.07 8.67 11.17
CA VAL A 179 -10.58 7.46 10.52
C VAL A 179 -10.22 6.23 11.34
N SER A 180 -8.97 6.14 11.84
CA SER A 180 -8.49 5.03 12.67
C SER A 180 -9.28 4.89 13.97
N MET A 181 -9.55 6.00 14.67
CA MET A 181 -10.30 5.98 15.93
C MET A 181 -11.75 5.49 15.70
N ASN A 182 -12.43 6.02 14.69
CA ASN A 182 -13.80 5.59 14.40
C ASN A 182 -13.87 4.13 13.92
N ILE A 183 -12.91 3.69 13.10
CA ILE A 183 -12.84 2.30 12.67
C ILE A 183 -12.55 1.35 13.84
N SER A 184 -11.71 1.76 14.79
CA SER A 184 -11.41 0.98 16.00
C SER A 184 -12.64 0.75 16.88
N SER A 185 -13.59 1.69 16.91
CA SER A 185 -14.86 1.53 17.64
C SER A 185 -15.74 0.41 17.10
N MET A 186 -15.50 -0.02 15.86
CA MET A 186 -16.16 -1.17 15.23
C MET A 186 -15.41 -2.49 15.46
N GLY A 187 -14.38 -2.50 16.30
CA GLY A 187 -13.53 -3.67 16.53
C GLY A 187 -12.60 -3.98 15.34
N VAL A 188 -12.44 -3.05 14.41
CA VAL A 188 -11.51 -3.19 13.28
C VAL A 188 -10.23 -2.42 13.59
N THR A 189 -9.11 -3.10 13.57
CA THR A 189 -7.79 -2.48 13.75
C THR A 189 -7.23 -2.01 12.42
N THR A 190 -6.55 -0.86 12.43
CA THR A 190 -5.94 -0.29 11.23
C THR A 190 -4.48 0.08 11.46
N VAL A 191 -3.64 -0.12 10.45
CA VAL A 191 -2.22 0.24 10.46
C VAL A 191 -1.90 1.00 9.18
N ARG A 192 -1.29 2.18 9.30
CA ARG A 192 -0.82 2.95 8.14
C ARG A 192 0.32 2.21 7.44
N LEU A 193 0.27 2.12 6.11
CA LEU A 193 1.39 1.63 5.33
C LEU A 193 2.51 2.67 5.33
N ASP A 194 3.72 2.21 5.63
CA ASP A 194 4.92 2.99 5.47
C ASP A 194 5.31 3.13 3.99
N THR A 195 6.31 3.94 3.73
CA THR A 195 6.80 4.23 2.39
C THR A 195 7.18 2.94 1.64
N GLN A 196 7.79 1.96 2.31
CA GLN A 196 8.14 0.67 1.72
C GLN A 196 6.88 -0.15 1.40
N GLY A 197 5.94 -0.26 2.33
CA GLY A 197 4.67 -0.96 2.13
C GLY A 197 3.82 -0.34 1.02
N LEU A 198 3.85 0.97 0.85
CA LEU A 198 3.21 1.67 -0.27
C LEU A 198 3.87 1.31 -1.60
N ILE A 199 5.20 1.35 -1.68
CA ILE A 199 5.94 0.94 -2.89
C ILE A 199 5.60 -0.50 -3.25
N GLU A 200 5.62 -1.42 -2.29
CA GLU A 200 5.27 -2.82 -2.51
C GLU A 200 3.80 -2.98 -2.95
N LEU A 201 2.88 -2.23 -2.35
CA LEU A 201 1.47 -2.24 -2.73
C LEU A 201 1.30 -1.84 -4.20
N TYR A 202 1.84 -0.70 -4.62
CA TYR A 202 1.71 -0.23 -5.99
C TYR A 202 2.47 -1.09 -6.98
N TYR A 203 3.65 -1.59 -6.63
CA TYR A 203 4.37 -2.54 -7.46
C TYR A 203 3.53 -3.80 -7.74
N ASN A 204 2.90 -4.35 -6.69
CA ASN A 204 2.00 -5.50 -6.82
C ASN A 204 0.76 -5.19 -7.67
N VAL A 205 0.19 -3.99 -7.54
CA VAL A 205 -1.02 -3.59 -8.28
C VAL A 205 -0.73 -3.36 -9.76
N TYR A 206 0.37 -2.69 -10.09
CA TYR A 206 0.74 -2.40 -11.48
C TYR A 206 1.44 -3.57 -12.18
N ASN A 207 1.94 -4.57 -11.44
CA ASN A 207 2.67 -5.72 -11.99
C ASN A 207 2.10 -7.07 -11.49
N PRO A 208 0.80 -7.36 -11.68
CA PRO A 208 0.13 -8.50 -11.03
C PRO A 208 0.72 -9.87 -11.41
N THR A 209 1.28 -10.02 -12.61
CA THR A 209 1.89 -11.28 -13.08
C THR A 209 3.37 -11.41 -12.70
N VAL A 210 4.08 -10.29 -12.58
CA VAL A 210 5.53 -10.26 -12.31
C VAL A 210 5.80 -10.26 -10.81
N SER A 211 5.00 -9.53 -10.02
CA SER A 211 5.22 -9.40 -8.58
C SER A 211 5.04 -10.71 -7.80
N ALA A 212 4.23 -11.64 -8.34
CA ALA A 212 4.11 -13.00 -7.81
C ALA A 212 5.43 -13.79 -7.91
N LYS A 213 6.21 -13.53 -8.97
CA LYS A 213 7.46 -14.25 -9.29
C LYS A 213 8.71 -13.50 -8.84
N GLN A 214 8.67 -12.17 -8.81
CA GLN A 214 9.76 -11.30 -8.40
C GLN A 214 9.27 -10.38 -7.29
N LYS A 215 9.54 -10.77 -6.04
CA LYS A 215 9.35 -9.85 -4.92
C LYS A 215 10.39 -8.76 -4.98
N LEU A 216 10.02 -7.54 -4.62
CA LEU A 216 10.98 -6.50 -4.34
C LEU A 216 11.88 -6.97 -3.20
N ASN A 217 13.19 -7.01 -3.43
CA ASN A 217 14.16 -7.17 -2.36
C ASN A 217 14.04 -5.98 -1.40
N ASP A 218 14.40 -6.16 -0.12
CA ASP A 218 14.45 -5.05 0.84
C ASP A 218 15.19 -3.87 0.23
N ILE A 219 14.47 -2.76 0.04
CA ILE A 219 14.99 -1.56 -0.63
C ILE A 219 16.14 -0.94 0.18
N GLU A 220 16.29 -1.31 1.46
CA GLU A 220 17.48 -1.00 2.26
C GLU A 220 18.78 -1.53 1.62
N LYS A 221 18.73 -2.65 0.91
CA LYS A 221 19.90 -3.19 0.15
C LYS A 221 20.14 -2.50 -1.19
N LEU A 222 19.18 -1.70 -1.68
CA LEU A 222 19.31 -0.90 -2.91
C LEU A 222 19.83 0.52 -2.65
N ARG A 223 19.95 0.92 -1.37
CA ARG A 223 20.51 2.23 -0.96
C ARG A 223 22.02 2.22 -0.71
N VAL A 224 22.71 1.12 -1.01
CA VAL A 224 24.18 1.06 -0.94
C VAL A 224 24.73 1.26 -2.35
N GLU A 225 25.08 2.51 -2.66
CA GLU A 225 26.00 3.01 -3.70
C GLU A 225 25.48 4.31 -4.33
N SER A 226 25.61 5.43 -3.61
CA SER A 226 26.18 6.67 -4.15
C SER A 226 25.95 7.85 -3.20
N SER A 227 26.80 7.96 -2.18
CA SER A 227 27.30 9.26 -1.71
C SER A 227 28.58 9.02 -0.91
N SER A 228 29.57 8.45 -1.63
CA SER A 228 30.98 8.57 -1.31
C SER A 228 31.59 9.44 -2.40
N MET A 229 31.54 10.75 -2.18
CA MET A 229 32.43 11.83 -2.66
C MET A 229 31.70 13.17 -2.53
#